data_AF-A0A2A6JTN2-F1
#
_entry.id   AF-A0A2A6JTN2-F1
#
_cell.length_a   1.000
_cell.length_b   1.000
_cell.length_c   1.000
_cell.angle_alpha   90.00
_cell.angle_beta   90.00
_cell.angle_gamma   90.00
#
_symmetry.space_group_name_H-M   'P 1'
#
loop_
_entity.id
_entity.type
_entity.pdbx_description
1 polymer ?
#
loop_
_entity_poly.entity_id
_entity_poly.type
_entity_poly.pdbx_seq_one_letter_code
_entity_poly.pdbx_strand_id
1 'polypeptide(L)'
;METDQHPLMKYLQKKGESLSTFAKSAKTSRMQLYRIMAGEGTTTSRLKQISEATGGELSLADLVSHKPPSSGSDEQERESAA
;
A
#
# COMPACT_ATOMS: atom_id res chain seq x y z
N MET A 1 18.34 -5.56 1.18
CA MET A 1 17.39 -4.45 1.35
C MET A 1 16.01 -5.02 1.11
N GLU A 2 15.29 -5.40 2.15
CA GLU A 2 13.87 -5.72 2.01
C GLU A 2 13.16 -4.40 1.79
N THR A 3 12.93 -4.04 0.52
CA THR A 3 11.93 -3.03 0.20
C THR A 3 10.62 -3.60 0.73
N ASP A 4 10.14 -3.03 1.82
CA ASP A 4 8.94 -3.47 2.52
C ASP A 4 7.73 -3.21 1.61
N GLN A 5 7.52 -4.12 0.67
CA GLN A 5 6.62 -3.92 -0.46
C GLN A 5 5.20 -4.13 0.03
N HIS A 6 4.33 -3.16 -0.24
CA HIS A 6 2.92 -3.19 0.18
C HIS A 6 2.25 -4.53 -0.18
N PRO A 7 1.41 -5.13 0.69
CA PRO A 7 0.77 -6.43 0.44
C PRO A 7 0.07 -6.54 -0.92
N LEU A 8 -0.60 -5.45 -1.34
CA LEU A 8 -1.18 -5.35 -2.68
C LEU A 8 -0.17 -5.60 -3.81
N MET A 9 1.03 -5.02 -3.74
CA MET A 9 2.05 -5.21 -4.78
C MET A 9 2.61 -6.64 -4.78
N LYS A 10 2.77 -7.25 -3.59
CA LYS A 10 3.16 -8.67 -3.47
C LYS A 10 2.11 -9.59 -4.09
N TYR A 11 0.83 -9.33 -3.82
CA TYR A 11 -0.30 -10.05 -4.42
C TYR A 11 -0.27 -9.95 -5.96
N LEU A 12 -0.12 -8.74 -6.50
CA LEU A 12 -0.11 -8.51 -7.94
C LEU A 12 1.08 -9.20 -8.63
N GLN A 13 2.27 -9.13 -8.02
CA GLN A 13 3.46 -9.80 -8.52
C GLN A 13 3.28 -11.33 -8.54
N LYS A 14 2.72 -11.91 -7.47
CA LYS A 14 2.37 -13.34 -7.39
C LYS A 14 1.41 -13.77 -8.50
N LYS A 15 0.44 -12.92 -8.86
CA LYS A 15 -0.54 -13.17 -9.91
C LYS A 15 -0.04 -12.85 -11.33
N GLY A 16 1.10 -12.20 -11.47
CA GLY A 16 1.56 -11.66 -12.75
C GLY A 16 0.63 -10.56 -13.30
N GLU A 17 -0.12 -9.87 -12.43
CA GLU A 17 -1.10 -8.86 -12.80
C GLU A 17 -0.51 -7.45 -12.65
N SER A 18 -0.79 -6.57 -13.62
CA SER A 18 -0.38 -5.16 -13.52
C SER A 18 -1.33 -4.37 -12.62
N LEU A 19 -0.82 -3.35 -11.92
CA LEU A 19 -1.63 -2.43 -11.11
C LEU A 19 -2.75 -1.77 -11.93
N SER A 20 -2.51 -1.47 -13.21
CA SER A 20 -3.51 -0.89 -14.11
C SER A 20 -4.63 -1.87 -14.47
N THR A 21 -4.29 -3.16 -14.62
CA THR A 21 -5.29 -4.22 -14.88
C THR A 21 -6.13 -4.44 -13.63
N PHE A 22 -5.49 -4.56 -12.48
CA PHE A 22 -6.18 -4.74 -11.20
C PHE A 22 -7.07 -3.54 -10.85
N ALA A 23 -6.64 -2.31 -11.14
CA ALA A 23 -7.48 -1.13 -10.91
C ALA A 23 -8.82 -1.22 -11.68
N LYS A 24 -8.80 -1.77 -12.91
CA LYS A 24 -10.01 -1.98 -13.70
C LYS A 24 -10.91 -3.06 -13.09
N SER A 25 -10.35 -4.20 -12.68
CA SER A 25 -11.13 -5.30 -12.06
C SER A 25 -11.73 -4.85 -10.73
N ALA A 26 -10.96 -4.14 -9.92
CA ALA A 26 -11.39 -3.54 -8.66
C ALA A 26 -12.22 -2.26 -8.84
N LYS A 27 -12.62 -1.88 -10.06
CA LYS A 27 -13.43 -0.68 -10.40
C LYS A 27 -12.97 0.58 -9.66
N THR A 28 -11.66 0.83 -9.67
CA THR A 28 -11.01 1.97 -9.00
C THR A 28 -9.96 2.60 -9.92
N SER A 29 -9.44 3.77 -9.54
CA SER A 29 -8.35 4.39 -10.30
C SER A 29 -6.99 3.87 -9.83
N ARG A 30 -6.00 3.88 -10.73
CA ARG A 30 -4.61 3.55 -10.38
C ARG A 30 -4.07 4.47 -9.28
N MET A 31 -4.46 5.76 -9.34
CA MET A 31 -4.12 6.76 -8.32
C MET A 31 -4.64 6.34 -6.94
N GLN A 32 -5.87 5.84 -6.86
CA GLN A 32 -6.44 5.41 -5.59
C GLN A 32 -5.67 4.25 -4.97
N LEU A 33 -5.16 3.32 -5.79
CA LEU A 33 -4.30 2.24 -5.31
C LEU A 33 -2.97 2.77 -4.76
N TYR A 34 -2.35 3.74 -5.45
CA TYR A 34 -1.13 4.38 -4.94
C TYR A 34 -1.34 5.08 -3.61
N ARG A 35 -2.46 5.79 -3.44
CA ARG A 35 -2.82 6.43 -2.16
C ARG A 35 -2.88 5.43 -1.02
N ILE A 36 -3.58 4.31 -1.24
CA ILE A 36 -3.66 3.22 -0.25
C ILE A 36 -2.26 2.70 0.07
N MET A 37 -1.44 2.46 -0.95
CA MET A 37 -0.06 1.97 -0.77
C MET A 37 0.86 2.98 -0.08
N ALA A 38 0.55 4.26 -0.13
CA ALA A 38 1.27 5.33 0.56
C ALA A 38 0.73 5.56 1.99
N GLY A 39 -0.26 4.79 2.44
CA GLY A 39 -0.92 4.99 3.74
C GLY A 39 -1.88 6.19 3.76
N GLU A 40 -2.22 6.76 2.60
CA GLU A 40 -3.23 7.82 2.52
C GLU A 40 -4.64 7.26 2.74
N GLY A 41 -5.48 8.04 3.42
CA GLY A 41 -6.84 7.66 3.76
C GLY A 41 -7.74 7.38 2.55
N THR A 42 -8.60 6.37 2.69
CA THR A 42 -9.71 6.08 1.77
C THR A 42 -10.93 5.61 2.55
N THR A 43 -12.04 5.37 1.87
CA THR A 43 -13.26 4.88 2.53
C THR A 43 -13.21 3.37 2.76
N THR A 44 -13.80 2.91 3.86
CA THR A 44 -13.93 1.47 4.17
C THR A 44 -14.61 0.68 3.05
N SER A 45 -15.61 1.28 2.39
CA SER A 45 -16.29 0.69 1.24
C SER A 45 -15.31 0.41 0.09
N ARG A 46 -14.37 1.34 -0.18
CA ARG A 46 -13.34 1.17 -1.20
C ARG A 46 -12.34 0.06 -0.83
N LEU A 47 -11.91 0.02 0.44
CA LEU A 47 -11.02 -1.04 0.93
C LEU A 47 -11.68 -2.41 0.80
N LYS A 48 -12.97 -2.51 1.14
CA LYS A 48 -13.74 -3.74 0.98
C LYS A 48 -13.81 -4.19 -0.48
N GLN A 49 -14.13 -3.26 -1.38
CA GLN A 49 -14.17 -3.52 -2.82
C GLN A 49 -12.82 -4.02 -3.37
N ILE A 50 -11.70 -3.48 -2.89
CA ILE A 50 -10.35 -3.93 -3.27
C ILE A 50 -10.06 -5.30 -2.69
N SER A 51 -10.39 -5.54 -1.42
CA SER A 51 -10.26 -6.86 -0.77
C SER A 51 -11.05 -7.94 -1.51
N GLU A 52 -12.31 -7.66 -1.87
CA GLU A 52 -13.16 -8.54 -2.68
C GLU A 52 -12.54 -8.81 -4.06
N ALA A 53 -11.94 -7.81 -4.70
CA ALA A 53 -11.24 -7.97 -5.99
C ALA A 53 -9.98 -8.85 -5.89
N THR A 54 -9.40 -9.03 -4.70
CA THR A 54 -8.33 -10.02 -4.45
C THR A 54 -8.86 -11.42 -4.15
N GLY A 55 -10.18 -11.64 -4.24
CA GLY A 55 -10.81 -12.89 -3.82
C GLY A 55 -10.72 -13.13 -2.32
N GLY A 56 -10.50 -12.07 -1.53
CA GLY A 56 -10.29 -12.16 -0.09
C GLY A 56 -8.87 -12.56 0.34
N GLU A 57 -7.90 -12.66 -0.59
CA GLU A 57 -6.49 -12.92 -0.23
C GLU A 57 -5.88 -11.78 0.61
N LEU A 58 -6.36 -10.54 0.43
CA LEU A 58 -5.98 -9.40 1.26
C LEU A 58 -7.17 -8.90 2.07
N SER A 59 -7.01 -8.78 3.38
CA SER A 59 -7.99 -8.17 4.27
C SER A 59 -7.91 -6.63 4.23
N LEU A 60 -8.90 -5.96 4.83
CA LEU A 60 -8.85 -4.51 5.02
C LEU A 60 -7.64 -4.09 5.85
N ALA A 61 -7.26 -4.90 6.85
CA ALA A 61 -6.09 -4.62 7.69
C ALA A 61 -4.81 -4.66 6.86
N ASP A 62 -4.66 -5.65 5.98
CA ASP A 62 -3.48 -5.77 5.10
C ASP A 62 -3.35 -4.58 4.14
N LEU A 63 -4.48 -4.00 3.72
CA LEU A 63 -4.51 -2.84 2.83
C LEU A 63 -4.20 -1.51 3.55
N VAL A 64 -4.29 -1.46 4.88
CA VAL A 64 -4.07 -0.23 5.68
C VAL A 64 -2.77 -0.32 6.48
N SER A 65 -2.24 -1.51 6.72
CA SER A 65 -1.12 -1.76 7.64
C SER A 65 0.25 -1.35 7.09
N HIS A 66 0.33 -0.67 5.95
CA HIS A 66 1.62 -0.24 5.41
C HIS A 66 1.97 1.15 5.95
N LYS A 67 2.98 1.18 6.83
CA LYS A 67 3.70 2.42 7.13
C LYS A 67 4.54 2.71 5.89
N PRO A 68 4.34 3.85 5.19
CA PRO A 68 5.22 4.21 4.09
C PRO A 68 6.66 4.16 4.61
N PRO A 69 7.65 3.73 3.78
CA PRO A 69 9.04 3.77 4.21
C PRO A 69 9.29 5.18 4.71
N SER A 70 9.69 5.31 5.97
CA SER A 70 9.95 6.61 6.59
C SER A 70 10.88 7.36 5.66
N SER A 71 10.37 8.37 4.96
CA SER A 71 11.22 9.35 4.30
C SER A 71 12.10 9.90 5.41
N GLY A 72 13.37 9.47 5.42
CA GLY A 72 14.33 9.78 6.47
C GLY A 72 14.33 11.27 6.75
N SER A 73 13.66 11.63 7.85
CA SER A 73 13.96 12.84 8.60
C SER A 73 14.74 12.32 9.80
N ASP A 74 15.94 11.79 9.54
CA ASP A 74 16.91 11.60 10.62
C ASP A 74 17.28 13.01 11.09
N GLU A 75 16.61 13.45 12.15
CA GLU A 75 17.07 14.52 13.02
C GLU A 75 18.49 14.17 13.45
N GLN A 76 19.48 14.82 12.85
CA GLN A 76 20.83 14.87 13.41
C GLN A 76 20.78 15.77 14.66
N GLU A 77 20.35 15.19 15.78
CA GLU A 77 20.80 15.62 17.10
C GLU A 77 22.33 15.49 17.13
N ARG A 78 23.03 16.59 16.85
CA ARG A 78 24.39 16.82 17.37
C ARG A 78 24.28 17.80 18.51
N GLU A 79 23.68 17.34 19.61
CA GLU A 79 24.08 17.79 20.93
C GLU A 79 25.22 16.85 21.37
N SER A 80 26.44 17.34 21.31
CA SER A 80 27.60 16.72 21.94
C SER A 80 28.57 17.83 22.28
N ALA A 81 28.51 18.21 23.54
CA ALA A 81 29.46 19.06 24.22
C ALA A 81 30.91 18.61 23.97
N ALA A 82 31.79 19.57 23.71
CA ALA A 82 33.16 19.66 24.22
C ALA A 82 33.69 21.08 23.97
#